data_AF-A0A2P8ALY0-F1
#
_entry.id   AF-A0A2P8ALY0-F1
#
_cell.length_a   1.000
_cell.length_b   1.000
_cell.length_c   1.000
_cell.angle_alpha   90.00
_cell.angle_beta   90.00
_cell.angle_gamma   90.00
#
_symmetry.space_group_name_H-M   'P 1'
#
loop_
_entity.id
_entity.type
_entity.pdbx_description
1 polymer ?
#
loop_
_entity_poly.entity_id
_entity_poly.type
_entity_poly.pdbx_seq_one_letter_code
_entity_poly.pdbx_strand_id
1 'polypeptide(L)' 'MNVPGVAITVTPPARARSHSPDRSACTARCRATRLEEQAVSTVTAGPSRPNVYATRPDTTLPELPVPM' A
#
# COMPACT_ATOMS: atom_id res chain seq x y z
N MET A 1 -10.20 -0.73 21.99
CA MET A 1 -8.83 -0.80 21.44
C MET A 1 -8.86 -1.80 20.29
N ASN A 2 -8.72 -1.35 19.04
CA ASN A 2 -8.70 -2.26 17.89
C ASN A 2 -7.26 -2.62 17.58
N VAL A 3 -6.85 -3.83 17.96
CA VAL A 3 -5.50 -4.34 17.70
C VAL A 3 -5.36 -4.66 16.20
N PRO A 4 -4.41 -4.05 15.49
CA PRO A 4 -4.12 -4.43 14.11
C PRO A 4 -3.75 -5.91 14.03
N GLY A 5 -4.42 -6.69 13.19
CA GLY A 5 -4.14 -8.12 12.99
C GLY A 5 -5.08 -9.10 13.69
N VAL A 6 -5.87 -8.68 14.68
CA VAL A 6 -6.77 -9.60 15.43
C VAL A 6 -8.00 -10.06 14.62
N ALA A 7 -8.38 -9.32 13.58
CA ALA A 7 -9.53 -9.65 12.73
C ALA A 7 -9.17 -10.37 11.41
N ILE A 8 -7.96 -10.92 11.29
CA ILE A 8 -7.51 -11.60 10.07
C ILE A 8 -7.59 -13.10 10.32
N THR A 9 -8.76 -13.68 10.04
CA THR A 9 -8.92 -15.14 10.05
C THR A 9 -8.06 -15.73 8.92
N VAL A 10 -7.13 -16.64 9.24
CA VAL A 10 -6.24 -17.28 8.26
C VAL A 10 -7.04 -18.07 7.23
N THR A 11 -8.15 -18.69 7.66
CA THR A 11 -9.10 -19.33 6.77
C THR A 11 -10.01 -18.27 6.14
N PRO A 12 -10.01 -18.10 4.81
CA PRO A 12 -10.91 -17.15 4.17
C PRO A 12 -12.37 -17.54 4.42
N PRO A 13 -13.28 -16.55 4.49
CA PRO A 13 -14.70 -16.85 4.70
C PRO A 13 -15.24 -17.69 3.54
N ALA A 14 -16.05 -18.70 3.86
CA ALA A 14 -16.63 -19.61 2.87
C ALA A 14 -17.54 -18.90 1.83
N ARG A 15 -17.91 -17.63 2.08
CA ARG A 15 -18.70 -16.80 1.17
C ARG A 15 -18.13 -15.39 1.12
N ALA A 16 -18.23 -14.76 -0.04
CA ALA A 16 -17.92 -13.35 -0.20
C ALA A 16 -18.83 -12.50 0.70
N ARG A 17 -18.27 -11.46 1.31
CA ARG A 17 -19.04 -10.43 2.02
C ARG A 17 -19.51 -9.38 1.04
N SER A 18 -20.79 -9.01 1.10
CA SER A 18 -21.28 -7.85 0.37
C SER A 18 -20.74 -6.57 0.98
N HIS A 19 -20.43 -5.60 0.13
CA HIS A 19 -20.19 -4.24 0.58
C HIS A 19 -21.51 -3.53 0.83
N SER A 20 -21.55 -2.67 1.85
CA SER A 20 -22.67 -1.75 2.04
C SER A 20 -22.80 -0.82 0.84
N PRO A 21 -24.01 -0.29 0.55
CA PRO A 21 -24.22 0.68 -0.51
C PRO A 21 -23.23 1.85 -0.46
N ASP A 22 -22.92 2.37 0.72
CA ASP A 22 -21.96 3.47 0.89
C ASP A 22 -20.54 3.11 0.45
N ARG A 23 -20.07 1.88 0.74
CA ARG A 23 -18.75 1.41 0.28
C ARG A 23 -18.71 1.23 -1.23
N SER A 24 -19.79 0.71 -1.81
CA SER A 24 -19.94 0.58 -3.26
C SER A 24 -19.96 1.95 -3.94
N ALA A 25 -20.71 2.92 -3.39
CA ALA A 25 -20.79 4.28 -3.90
C ALA A 25 -19.46 5.03 -3.82
N CYS A 26 -18.69 4.85 -2.73
CA CYS A 26 -17.33 5.37 -2.62
C CYS A 26 -16.44 4.85 -3.76
N THR A 27 -16.44 3.52 -3.97
CA THR A 27 -15.67 2.89 -5.05
C THR A 27 -16.13 3.36 -6.43
N ALA A 28 -17.44 3.54 -6.64
CA ALA A 28 -18.00 4.05 -7.89
C ALA A 28 -17.56 5.48 -8.19
N ARG A 29 -17.57 6.37 -7.19
CA ARG A 29 -17.10 7.76 -7.33
C ARG A 29 -15.63 7.82 -7.75
N CYS A 30 -14.74 7.11 -7.05
CA CYS A 30 -13.31 7.08 -7.42
C CYS A 30 -13.08 6.47 -8.81
N ARG A 31 -13.89 5.48 -9.21
CA ARG A 31 -13.79 4.91 -10.57
C ARG A 31 -14.22 5.90 -11.65
N ALA A 32 -15.18 6.78 -11.38
CA ALA A 32 -15.67 7.75 -12.34
C ALA A 32 -14.59 8.77 -12.76
N THR A 33 -13.68 9.14 -11.85
CA THR A 33 -12.61 10.13 -12.09
C THR A 33 -11.24 9.52 -12.37
N ARG A 34 -11.11 8.18 -12.28
CA ARG A 34 -9.83 7.48 -12.28
C ARG A 34 -8.93 7.78 -13.48
N LEU A 35 -9.49 7.93 -14.68
CA LEU A 35 -8.68 8.13 -15.88
C LEU A 35 -8.01 9.52 -15.87
N GLU A 36 -8.77 10.55 -15.53
CA GLU A 36 -8.26 11.92 -15.40
C GLU A 36 -7.25 12.02 -14.26
N GLU A 37 -7.57 11.45 -13.10
CA GLU A 37 -6.64 11.38 -11.96
C GLU A 37 -5.34 10.64 -12.32
N GLN A 38 -5.43 9.54 -13.06
CA GLN A 38 -4.25 8.81 -13.52
C GLN A 38 -3.41 9.66 -14.47
N ALA A 39 -4.04 10.33 -15.45
CA ALA A 39 -3.32 11.18 -16.40
C ALA A 39 -2.57 12.30 -15.67
N VAL A 40 -3.23 13.00 -14.74
CA VAL A 40 -2.61 14.03 -13.90
C VAL A 40 -1.46 13.45 -13.08
N SER A 41 -1.66 12.29 -12.43
CA SER A 41 -0.60 11.63 -11.66
C SER A 41 0.60 11.24 -12.52
N THR A 42 0.38 10.74 -13.73
CA THR A 42 1.48 10.36 -14.64
C THR A 42 2.23 11.57 -15.18
N VAL A 43 1.52 12.69 -15.42
CA VAL A 43 2.15 13.94 -15.87
C VAL A 43 2.97 14.58 -14.75
N THR A 44 2.46 14.56 -13.52
CA THR A 44 3.08 15.22 -12.37
C THR A 44 4.19 14.39 -11.72
N ALA A 45 3.93 13.12 -11.44
CA ALA A 45 4.86 12.24 -10.73
C ALA A 45 5.66 11.31 -11.67
N GLY A 46 5.27 11.21 -12.94
CA GLY A 46 5.83 10.23 -13.86
C GLY A 46 5.36 8.79 -13.54
N PRO A 47 5.81 7.81 -14.36
CA PRO A 47 5.58 6.41 -14.07
C PRO A 47 6.37 5.96 -12.82
N SER A 48 5.66 5.39 -11.84
CA SER A 48 6.30 4.85 -10.63
C SER A 48 7.03 3.53 -10.94
N ARG A 49 8.31 3.43 -10.55
CA ARG A 49 9.14 2.22 -10.66
C ARG A 49 9.71 1.86 -9.29
N PRO A 50 8.91 1.29 -8.38
CA PRO A 50 9.40 0.90 -7.07
C PRO A 50 10.48 -0.18 -7.21
N ASN A 51 11.62 0.02 -6.54
CA ASN A 51 12.69 -0.97 -6.43
C ASN A 51 12.86 -1.32 -4.95
N VAL A 52 12.69 -2.60 -4.63
CA VAL A 52 12.82 -3.15 -3.27
C VAL A 52 14.16 -2.79 -2.63
N TYR A 53 15.22 -2.65 -3.43
CA TYR A 53 16.56 -2.34 -2.95
C TYR A 53 16.91 -0.85 -2.96
N ALA A 54 16.05 0.03 -3.46
CA ALA A 54 16.36 1.47 -3.56
C ALA A 54 16.55 2.16 -2.21
N THR A 55 16.00 1.58 -1.14
CA THR A 55 16.12 2.09 0.24
C THR A 55 16.89 1.15 1.15
N ARG A 56 17.57 0.14 0.59
CA ARG A 56 18.38 -0.77 1.40
C ARG A 56 19.63 -0.02 1.88
N PRO A 57 19.90 0.02 3.20
CA PRO A 57 21.11 0.65 3.71
C PRO A 57 22.35 -0.14 3.26
N ASP A 58 23.40 0.58 2.84
CA ASP A 58 24.69 -0.01 2.39
C ASP A 58 25.36 -0.88 3.47
N THR A 59 25.09 -0.59 4.74
CA THR A 59 25.62 -1.33 5.87
C THR A 59 24.54 -1.52 6.92
N THR A 60 24.36 -2.77 7.35
CA THR A 60 23.40 -3.15 8.41
C THR A 60 24.06 -3.20 9.79
N LEU A 61 25.39 -3.32 9.86
CA LEU A 61 26.12 -3.47 11.11
C LEU A 61 26.77 -2.14 11.53
N PRO A 62 26.72 -1.76 12.82
CA PRO A 62 27.45 -0.61 13.30
C PRO A 62 28.96 -0.82 13.08
N GLU A 63 29.67 0.23 12.67
CA GLU A 63 31.14 0.20 12.62
C GLU A 63 31.67 -0.05 14.03
N LEU A 64 32.39 -1.16 14.19
CA LEU A 64 33.08 -1.46 15.43
C LEU A 64 34.34 -0.61 15.49
N PRO A 65 34.63 0.06 16.62
CA PRO A 65 35.83 0.89 16.74
C PRO A 65 37.10 0.02 16.55
N VAL A 66 37.99 0.49 15.69
CA VAL A 66 39.30 -0.13 15.49
C VAL A 66 40.18 0.23 16.69
N PRO A 67 40.69 -0.75 17.46
CA PRO A 67 41.59 -0.47 18.57
C PRO A 67 42.92 0.11 18.04
N MET A 68 43.35 1.21 18.66
CA MET A 68 44.67 1.83 18.48
C MET A 68 45.75 1.06 19.23
#